data_AF-A0AAV5IKC7-F1
#
_entry.id   AF-A0AAV5IKC7-F1
#
_cell.length_a   1.000
_cell.length_b   1.000
_cell.length_c   1.000
_cell.angle_alpha   90.00
_cell.angle_beta   90.00
_cell.angle_gamma   90.00
#
_symmetry.space_group_name_H-M   'P 1'
#
loop_
_entity.id
_entity.type
_entity.pdbx_description
1 polymer ?
#
loop_
_entity_poly.entity_id
_entity_poly.type
_entity_poly.pdbx_seq_one_letter_code
_entity_poly.pdbx_strand_id
1 'polypeptide(L)'
;MAESVCRTLRDGGLEGEHAPALTIKDSIASPFGFDVFCHVLTQLSSFILAGKSQSRGLVLVAFCRSPSFYADLLKSKGIDVNSSNKCRVRILDCYTDPLGWKFRLMGVGNLRDLSCEASSTGILCKDVKDTNKLYSSIIELGKGLVAEAKSRFSVAIDSVDQMLRHASMSSVAGLFSNLRSHGQVSNVFWLLHSDLHEVRVTASLEYMSSMVASVEPLQQLTNGQRDDSDKASLTEQNLKKGKFHVRFKRRNGRVRVMLEEFHIEQSGISFKSASSEEVTNQGLLPKVQFSLQLSEKEQIDRSNVVLPFEHQGNGKPIQIYDGRNSLMEGKHETTSVSAGNSETNEGSGGGEIIYYRDSDDEMPDSDEDPDDDLDI
;
A
#
# COMPACT_ATOMS: atom_id res chain seq x y z
N MET A 1 -2.68 7.33 6.55
CA MET A 1 -1.82 6.30 5.91
C MET A 1 -0.96 6.92 4.80
N ALA A 2 -1.46 7.91 4.05
CA ALA A 2 -0.63 8.85 3.30
C ALA A 2 0.46 9.47 4.19
N GLU A 3 0.12 9.81 5.44
CA GLU A 3 1.10 10.27 6.42
C GLU A 3 2.17 9.21 6.75
N SER A 4 1.84 7.91 6.80
CA SER A 4 2.85 6.85 7.02
C SER A 4 3.79 6.69 5.83
N VAL A 5 3.32 6.92 4.60
CA VAL A 5 4.19 6.97 3.41
C VAL A 5 5.16 8.14 3.54
N CYS A 6 4.66 9.34 3.83
CA CYS A 6 5.48 10.53 4.01
C CYS A 6 6.47 10.40 5.19
N ARG A 7 6.07 9.75 6.29
CA ARG A 7 6.96 9.42 7.43
C ARG A 7 8.08 8.45 7.03
N THR A 8 7.76 7.40 6.27
CA THR A 8 8.77 6.44 5.79
C THR A 8 9.77 7.12 4.86
N LEU A 9 9.30 7.99 3.96
CA LEU A 9 10.19 8.77 3.09
C LEU A 9 11.01 9.79 3.88
N ARG A 10 10.45 10.42 4.91
CA ARG A 10 11.17 11.35 5.82
C ARG A 10 12.31 10.66 6.58
N ASP A 11 12.05 9.47 7.11
CA ASP A 11 13.01 8.73 7.93
C ASP A 11 14.15 8.14 7.07
N GLY A 12 13.85 7.85 5.79
CA GLY A 12 14.82 7.45 4.79
C GLY A 12 15.42 6.06 5.01
N GLY A 13 16.53 5.77 4.31
CA GLY A 13 17.25 4.51 4.42
C GLY A 13 18.20 4.45 5.61
N LEU A 14 18.41 3.26 6.17
CA LEU A 14 19.49 2.99 7.11
C LEU A 14 20.83 2.85 6.36
N GLU A 15 21.94 3.04 7.07
CA GLU A 15 23.28 2.87 6.50
C GLU A 15 23.50 1.43 6.03
N GLY A 16 23.98 1.28 4.79
CA GLY A 16 24.22 -0.02 4.15
C GLY A 16 23.01 -0.62 3.44
N GLU A 17 21.83 0.00 3.54
CA GLU A 17 20.62 -0.44 2.84
C GLU A 17 20.31 0.40 1.61
N HIS A 18 19.51 -0.16 0.70
CA HIS A 18 18.94 0.61 -0.40
C HIS A 18 17.96 1.66 0.11
N ALA A 19 18.01 2.85 -0.49
CA ALA A 19 17.06 3.92 -0.18
C ALA A 19 15.60 3.45 -0.42
N PRO A 20 14.66 3.77 0.50
CA PRO A 20 13.25 3.51 0.31
C PRO A 20 12.75 4.15 -0.98
N ALA A 21 12.04 3.33 -1.75
CA ALA A 21 11.47 3.72 -3.03
C ALA A 21 9.94 3.65 -3.00
N LEU A 22 9.27 4.70 -3.46
CA LEU A 22 7.82 4.76 -3.63
C LEU A 22 7.45 4.84 -5.12
N THR A 23 6.70 3.86 -5.62
CA THR A 23 5.97 3.99 -6.88
C THR A 23 4.55 4.47 -6.60
N ILE A 24 4.16 5.60 -7.19
CA ILE A 24 2.77 6.03 -7.28
C ILE A 24 2.25 5.54 -8.64
N LYS A 25 1.26 4.66 -8.60
CA LYS A 25 0.65 4.05 -9.76
C LYS A 25 -0.69 4.72 -10.03
N ASP A 26 -0.83 5.19 -11.26
CA ASP A 26 -2.04 5.81 -11.77
C ASP A 26 -2.61 5.02 -12.96
N SER A 27 -3.86 5.32 -13.32
CA SER A 27 -4.54 4.82 -14.51
C SER A 27 -5.39 5.94 -15.12
N ILE A 28 -5.67 5.87 -16.44
CA ILE A 28 -6.59 6.82 -17.10
C ILE A 28 -7.98 6.89 -16.44
N ALA A 29 -8.41 5.81 -15.78
CA ALA A 29 -9.69 5.77 -15.08
C ALA A 29 -9.71 6.61 -13.80
N SER A 30 -8.54 7.00 -13.27
CA SER A 30 -8.41 7.67 -11.99
C SER A 30 -7.26 8.68 -11.96
N PRO A 31 -7.24 9.72 -12.82
CA PRO A 31 -6.07 10.55 -13.15
C PRO A 31 -5.61 11.50 -12.02
N PHE A 32 -5.53 11.01 -10.80
CA PHE A 32 -5.24 11.73 -9.57
C PHE A 32 -3.86 11.37 -9.01
N GLY A 33 -3.12 10.48 -9.68
CA GLY A 33 -1.77 10.11 -9.28
C GLY A 33 -0.83 11.31 -9.25
N PHE A 34 -1.01 12.25 -10.19
CA PHE A 34 -0.26 13.51 -10.19
C PHE A 34 -0.58 14.39 -8.97
N ASP A 35 -1.84 14.48 -8.57
CA ASP A 35 -2.23 15.25 -7.39
C ASP A 35 -1.65 14.61 -6.13
N VAL A 36 -1.68 13.27 -6.03
CA VAL A 36 -1.06 12.51 -4.93
C VAL A 36 0.46 12.75 -4.91
N PHE A 37 1.11 12.74 -6.07
CA PHE A 37 2.52 13.07 -6.21
C PHE A 37 2.81 14.49 -5.69
N CYS A 38 2.02 15.48 -6.10
CA CYS A 38 2.13 16.86 -5.63
C CYS A 38 1.96 16.97 -4.11
N HIS A 39 1.02 16.20 -3.53
CA HIS A 39 0.83 16.14 -2.09
C HIS A 39 2.07 15.60 -1.37
N VAL A 40 2.61 14.45 -1.83
CA VAL A 40 3.82 13.84 -1.24
C VAL A 40 5.03 14.78 -1.38
N LEU A 41 5.20 15.42 -2.54
CA LEU A 41 6.26 16.39 -2.81
C LEU A 41 6.20 17.59 -1.84
N THR A 42 5.01 18.14 -1.64
CA THR A 42 4.77 19.27 -0.72
C THR A 42 5.04 18.87 0.73
N GLN A 43 4.60 17.69 1.15
CA GLN A 43 4.83 17.21 2.51
C GLN A 43 6.32 16.97 2.77
N LEU A 44 7.03 16.33 1.83
CA LEU A 44 8.47 16.10 1.97
C LEU A 44 9.27 17.39 2.01
N SER A 45 8.97 18.33 1.13
CA SER A 45 9.62 19.65 1.14
C SER A 45 9.36 20.39 2.46
N SER A 46 8.15 20.30 3.02
CA SER A 46 7.85 20.85 4.35
C SER A 46 8.69 20.21 5.47
N PHE A 47 8.91 18.89 5.43
CA PHE A 47 9.75 18.18 6.42
C PHE A 47 11.23 18.53 6.29
N ILE A 48 11.71 18.74 5.06
CA ILE A 48 13.08 19.17 4.78
C ILE A 48 13.32 20.59 5.31
N LEU A 49 12.36 21.51 5.10
CA LEU A 49 12.42 22.87 5.64
C LEU A 49 12.36 22.89 7.17
N ALA A 50 11.51 22.04 7.76
CA ALA A 50 11.42 21.88 9.21
C ALA A 50 12.64 21.17 9.82
N GLY A 51 13.55 20.62 8.99
CA GLY A 51 14.73 19.89 9.45
C GLY A 51 14.42 18.56 10.14
N LYS A 52 13.21 18.02 9.96
CA LYS A 52 12.76 16.73 10.52
C LYS A 52 13.13 15.54 9.64
N SER A 53 13.47 15.79 8.37
CA SER A 53 13.85 14.77 7.41
C SER A 53 15.33 14.39 7.53
N GLN A 54 15.65 13.12 7.28
CA GLN A 54 17.02 12.68 7.08
C GLN A 54 17.65 13.37 5.85
N SER A 55 16.84 13.65 4.83
CA SER A 55 17.27 14.42 3.68
C SER A 55 17.36 15.92 4.00
N ARG A 56 18.49 16.50 3.59
CA ARG A 56 18.68 17.95 3.57
C ARG A 56 18.22 18.51 2.22
N GLY A 57 18.46 17.84 1.10
CA GLY A 57 18.08 18.33 -0.23
C GLY A 57 16.93 17.56 -0.87
N LEU A 58 16.30 18.15 -1.89
CA LEU A 58 15.34 17.53 -2.79
C LEU A 58 15.73 17.85 -4.24
N VAL A 59 15.89 16.82 -5.07
CA VAL A 59 16.08 16.96 -6.52
C VAL A 59 14.80 16.47 -7.20
N LEU A 60 14.15 17.36 -7.95
CA LEU A 60 12.95 17.06 -8.72
C LEU A 60 13.30 16.95 -10.20
N VAL A 61 12.93 15.84 -10.83
CA VAL A 61 13.05 15.64 -12.28
C VAL A 61 11.69 15.87 -12.92
N ALA A 62 11.56 16.94 -13.70
CA ALA A 62 10.31 17.37 -14.30
C ALA A 62 10.16 16.84 -15.73
N PHE A 63 9.19 15.94 -15.95
CA PHE A 63 8.91 15.33 -17.26
C PHE A 63 7.52 15.68 -17.80
N CYS A 64 6.49 15.81 -16.95
CA CYS A 64 5.11 16.06 -17.39
C CYS A 64 4.76 17.54 -17.41
N ARG A 65 5.33 18.33 -16.48
CA ARG A 65 5.04 19.76 -16.34
C ARG A 65 6.30 20.60 -16.44
N SER A 66 6.11 21.88 -16.76
CA SER A 66 7.20 22.85 -16.78
C SER A 66 7.78 23.08 -15.38
N PRO A 67 9.08 23.40 -15.26
CA PRO A 67 9.69 23.75 -13.96
C PRO A 67 8.99 24.91 -13.24
N SER A 68 8.39 25.86 -13.98
CA SER A 68 7.63 26.97 -13.43
C SER A 68 6.44 26.52 -12.59
N PHE A 69 5.72 25.48 -13.05
CA PHE A 69 4.59 24.92 -12.31
C PHE A 69 5.01 24.45 -10.91
N TYR A 70 6.14 23.74 -10.81
CA TYR A 70 6.65 23.27 -9.53
C TYR A 70 7.16 24.39 -8.64
N ALA A 71 7.79 25.41 -9.24
CA ALA A 71 8.20 26.59 -8.50
C ALA A 71 6.98 27.31 -7.89
N ASP A 72 5.89 27.46 -8.64
CA ASP A 72 4.67 28.11 -8.18
C ASP A 72 3.92 27.26 -7.14
N LEU A 73 3.88 25.93 -7.33
CA LEU A 73 3.33 24.99 -6.36
C LEU A 73 4.05 25.11 -5.01
N LEU A 74 5.37 25.08 -5.02
CA LEU A 74 6.19 25.20 -3.81
C LEU A 74 6.03 26.58 -3.15
N LYS A 75 6.02 27.66 -3.95
CA LYS A 75 5.78 29.03 -3.45
C LYS A 75 4.41 29.16 -2.77
N SER A 76 3.36 28.58 -3.36
CA SER A 76 2.01 28.62 -2.80
C SER A 76 1.92 27.98 -1.40
N LYS A 77 2.86 27.10 -1.07
CA LYS A 77 2.96 26.40 0.23
C LYS A 77 4.05 26.98 1.13
N GLY A 78 4.60 28.15 0.77
CA GLY A 78 5.60 28.88 1.56
C GLY A 78 7.05 28.43 1.35
N ILE A 79 7.32 27.69 0.27
CA ILE A 79 8.64 27.14 -0.06
C ILE A 79 9.20 27.90 -1.26
N ASP A 80 10.02 28.92 -1.01
CA ASP A 80 10.61 29.71 -2.09
C ASP A 80 11.84 29.01 -2.68
N VAL A 81 11.74 28.53 -3.93
CA VAL A 81 12.82 27.86 -4.69
C VAL A 81 14.07 28.73 -4.86
N ASN A 82 13.92 30.06 -4.82
CA ASN A 82 15.00 31.00 -5.16
C ASN A 82 15.71 31.63 -3.96
N SER A 83 15.31 31.34 -2.72
CA SER A 83 15.99 31.88 -1.53
C SER A 83 17.30 31.12 -1.22
N SER A 84 18.44 31.83 -1.26
CA SER A 84 19.77 31.22 -1.27
C SER A 84 20.17 30.48 0.01
N ASN A 85 19.49 30.71 1.14
CA ASN A 85 19.94 30.22 2.44
C ASN A 85 19.00 29.18 3.08
N LYS A 86 17.83 28.92 2.47
CA LYS A 86 16.84 27.99 3.01
C LYS A 86 16.25 27.05 1.97
N CYS A 87 16.29 27.37 0.68
CA CYS A 87 15.73 26.45 -0.29
C CYS A 87 16.69 25.36 -0.69
N ARG A 88 16.30 24.13 -0.36
CA ARG A 88 17.09 22.94 -0.62
C ARG A 88 16.49 22.11 -1.76
N VAL A 89 15.72 22.74 -2.65
CA VAL A 89 15.08 22.09 -3.81
C VAL A 89 15.78 22.51 -5.10
N ARG A 90 16.18 21.55 -5.94
CA ARG A 90 16.66 21.79 -7.32
C ARG A 90 15.75 21.07 -8.30
N ILE A 91 15.45 21.73 -9.41
CA ILE A 91 14.63 21.17 -10.48
C ILE A 91 15.53 20.86 -11.68
N LEU A 92 15.44 19.64 -12.19
CA LEU A 92 16.01 19.21 -13.46
C LEU A 92 14.90 19.25 -14.50
N ASP A 93 15.03 20.14 -15.47
CA ASP A 93 14.07 20.31 -16.56
C ASP A 93 14.31 19.27 -17.65
N CYS A 94 13.43 18.28 -17.74
CA CYS A 94 13.35 17.33 -18.84
C CYS A 94 12.08 17.54 -19.69
N TYR A 95 11.31 18.60 -19.47
CA TYR A 95 10.05 18.89 -20.16
C TYR A 95 10.28 19.77 -21.40
N THR A 96 11.11 20.82 -21.27
CA THR A 96 11.25 21.84 -22.32
C THR A 96 11.91 21.33 -23.61
N ASP A 97 12.85 20.38 -23.49
CA ASP A 97 13.54 19.74 -24.60
C ASP A 97 14.11 18.35 -24.22
N PRO A 98 13.27 17.31 -24.04
CA PRO A 98 13.71 16.00 -23.57
C PRO A 98 14.75 15.32 -24.47
N LEU A 99 14.77 15.63 -25.76
CA LEU A 99 15.67 15.02 -26.74
C LEU A 99 16.82 15.95 -27.17
N GLY A 100 16.88 17.16 -26.61
CA GLY A 100 17.92 18.14 -26.94
C GLY A 100 17.86 18.64 -28.38
N TRP A 101 16.69 18.57 -29.04
CA TRP A 101 16.57 18.95 -30.45
C TRP A 101 16.80 20.44 -30.65
N LYS A 102 16.32 21.29 -29.73
CA LYS A 102 16.53 22.74 -29.81
C LYS A 102 18.02 23.08 -29.69
N PHE A 103 18.73 22.35 -28.83
CA PHE A 103 20.17 22.53 -28.69
C PHE A 103 20.96 22.02 -29.90
N ARG A 104 20.59 20.87 -30.48
CA ARG A 104 21.20 20.34 -31.70
C ARG A 104 20.94 21.23 -32.91
N LEU A 105 19.75 21.82 -33.01
CA LEU A 105 19.38 22.78 -34.07
C LEU A 105 20.14 24.10 -33.94
N MET A 106 20.33 24.63 -32.72
CA MET A 106 21.18 25.80 -32.47
C MET A 106 22.66 25.55 -32.82
N GLY A 107 23.14 24.31 -32.73
CA GLY A 107 24.49 23.94 -33.16
C GLY A 107 24.69 23.91 -34.68
N VAL A 108 23.61 23.81 -35.47
CA VAL A 108 23.64 23.66 -36.94
C VAL A 108 23.23 24.95 -37.67
N GLY A 109 22.45 25.84 -37.03
CA GLY A 109 22.06 27.13 -37.58
C GLY A 109 22.45 28.31 -36.69
N ASN A 110 22.95 29.40 -37.31
CA ASN A 110 23.13 30.71 -36.69
C ASN A 110 21.78 31.37 -36.31
N LEU A 111 20.93 30.70 -35.54
CA LEU A 111 19.74 31.28 -34.92
C LEU A 111 20.09 31.69 -33.50
N ARG A 112 20.55 32.93 -33.35
CA ARG A 112 20.95 33.51 -32.07
C ARG A 112 19.79 33.88 -31.15
N ASP A 113 18.54 33.82 -31.61
CA ASP A 113 17.39 34.28 -30.83
C ASP A 113 16.25 33.25 -30.82
N LEU A 114 16.43 32.19 -30.03
CA LEU A 114 15.34 31.70 -29.20
C LEU A 114 15.89 31.66 -27.79
N SER A 115 15.72 32.78 -27.08
CA SER A 115 15.82 32.81 -25.64
C SER A 115 15.02 31.62 -25.10
N CYS A 116 15.70 30.58 -24.65
CA CYS A 116 15.08 29.64 -23.76
C CYS A 116 14.61 30.49 -22.59
N GLU A 117 13.31 30.75 -22.49
CA GLU A 117 12.64 31.13 -21.24
C GLU A 117 12.74 29.96 -20.25
N ALA A 118 13.96 29.40 -20.09
CA ALA A 118 14.36 28.66 -18.93
C ALA A 118 14.43 29.69 -17.83
N SER A 119 13.26 29.93 -17.27
CA SER A 119 12.98 30.70 -16.07
C SER A 119 13.90 30.24 -14.94
N SER A 120 15.15 30.74 -14.92
CA SER A 120 16.07 30.96 -13.79
C SER A 120 16.22 29.89 -12.68
N THR A 121 15.64 28.69 -12.83
CA THR A 121 15.32 27.82 -11.69
C THR A 121 15.63 26.34 -11.97
N GLY A 122 15.70 25.93 -13.25
CA GLY A 122 15.94 24.54 -13.64
C GLY A 122 17.20 24.35 -14.50
N ILE A 123 18.00 23.32 -14.21
CA ILE A 123 19.08 22.87 -15.11
C ILE A 123 18.43 22.07 -16.25
N LEU A 124 18.74 22.37 -17.51
CA LEU A 124 18.18 21.67 -18.66
C LEU A 124 18.87 20.32 -18.89
N CYS A 125 18.09 19.24 -18.97
CA CYS A 125 18.58 17.94 -19.41
C CYS A 125 18.67 17.91 -20.94
N LYS A 126 19.84 17.51 -21.47
CA LYS A 126 20.14 17.59 -22.91
C LYS A 126 19.76 16.34 -23.69
N ASP A 127 19.61 15.19 -23.04
CA ASP A 127 19.21 13.93 -23.69
C ASP A 127 18.69 12.93 -22.66
N VAL A 128 17.38 12.66 -22.69
CA VAL A 128 16.72 11.71 -21.79
C VAL A 128 17.02 10.25 -22.17
N LYS A 129 17.46 9.97 -23.42
CA LYS A 129 17.81 8.61 -23.85
C LYS A 129 19.04 8.08 -23.10
N ASP A 130 19.96 8.97 -22.76
CA ASP A 130 21.18 8.62 -22.03
C ASP A 130 20.92 8.63 -20.53
N THR A 131 20.42 7.50 -20.03
CA THR A 131 20.11 7.30 -18.60
C THR A 131 21.33 7.48 -17.70
N ASN A 132 22.56 7.25 -18.18
CA ASN A 132 23.79 7.44 -17.41
C ASN A 132 24.14 8.92 -17.24
N LYS A 133 23.93 9.73 -18.29
CA LYS A 133 24.05 11.19 -18.17
C LYS A 133 22.98 11.76 -17.24
N LEU A 134 21.74 11.29 -17.38
CA LEU A 134 20.64 11.70 -16.49
C LEU A 134 20.97 11.38 -15.02
N TYR A 135 21.46 10.16 -14.75
CA TYR A 135 21.96 9.78 -13.43
C TYR A 135 23.02 10.75 -12.91
N SER A 136 24.05 11.01 -13.73
CA SER A 136 25.16 11.87 -13.36
C SER A 136 24.70 13.29 -13.03
N SER A 137 23.79 13.85 -13.83
CA SER A 137 23.20 15.17 -13.59
C SER A 137 22.36 15.23 -12.31
N ILE A 138 21.60 14.18 -12.00
CA ILE A 138 20.83 14.10 -10.74
C ILE A 138 21.77 14.07 -9.54
N ILE A 139 22.85 13.28 -9.61
CA ILE A 139 23.84 13.19 -8.52
C ILE A 139 24.63 14.49 -8.36
N GLU A 140 25.02 15.14 -9.46
CA GLU A 140 25.71 16.43 -9.43
C GLU A 140 24.85 17.52 -8.77
N LEU A 141 23.55 17.58 -9.14
CA LEU A 141 22.56 18.46 -8.51
C LEU A 141 22.38 18.16 -7.02
N GLY A 142 22.31 16.88 -6.66
CA GLY A 142 22.20 16.43 -5.27
C GLY A 142 23.43 16.81 -4.44
N LYS A 143 24.64 16.60 -4.97
CA LYS A 143 25.90 17.01 -4.32
C LYS A 143 25.99 18.52 -4.15
N GLY A 144 25.54 19.29 -5.15
CA GLY A 144 25.46 20.76 -5.04
C GLY A 144 24.52 21.26 -3.94
N LEU A 145 23.54 20.45 -3.52
CA LEU A 145 22.66 20.74 -2.38
C LEU A 145 23.21 20.29 -1.02
N VAL A 146 24.12 19.32 -1.05
CA VAL A 146 24.59 18.54 0.09
C VAL A 146 26.08 18.79 0.24
N ALA A 147 26.42 19.96 0.79
CA ALA A 147 27.82 20.41 0.95
C ALA A 147 28.62 19.54 1.94
N GLU A 148 27.95 18.82 2.84
CA GLU A 148 28.58 17.96 3.84
C GLU A 148 28.46 16.48 3.47
N ALA A 149 29.56 15.72 3.58
CA ALA A 149 29.66 14.31 3.21
C ALA A 149 28.65 13.38 3.91
N LYS A 150 28.09 13.80 5.06
CA LYS A 150 27.09 13.03 5.83
C LYS A 150 25.64 13.38 5.50
N SER A 151 25.40 14.48 4.78
CA SER A 151 24.04 14.87 4.45
C SER A 151 23.51 14.03 3.28
N ARG A 152 22.20 13.76 3.29
CA ARG A 152 21.52 13.00 2.22
C ARG A 152 20.53 13.90 1.47
N PHE A 153 20.13 13.51 0.26
CA PHE A 153 19.09 14.18 -0.51
C PHE A 153 18.01 13.20 -0.99
N SER A 154 16.82 13.73 -1.25
CA SER A 154 15.66 13.02 -1.79
C SER A 154 15.58 13.23 -3.30
N VAL A 155 15.11 12.22 -4.04
CA VAL A 155 14.89 12.32 -5.48
C VAL A 155 13.41 12.10 -5.78
N ALA A 156 12.80 13.05 -6.48
CA ALA A 156 11.42 12.99 -6.93
C ALA A 156 11.41 12.97 -8.47
N ILE A 157 10.70 12.03 -9.08
CA ILE A 157 10.57 11.94 -10.53
C ILE A 157 9.10 12.06 -10.88
N ASP A 158 8.76 13.11 -11.63
CA ASP A 158 7.40 13.44 -11.98
C ASP A 158 6.71 12.33 -12.77
N SER A 159 7.32 11.80 -13.83
CA SER A 159 6.78 10.67 -14.59
C SER A 159 7.90 9.83 -15.18
N VAL A 160 7.81 8.52 -14.97
CA VAL A 160 8.73 7.54 -15.55
C VAL A 160 8.35 7.16 -16.99
N ASP A 161 7.12 7.46 -17.40
CA ASP A 161 6.58 7.05 -18.70
C ASP A 161 7.37 7.65 -19.86
N GLN A 162 7.82 8.90 -19.71
CA GLN A 162 8.65 9.56 -20.71
C GLN A 162 10.05 8.92 -20.83
N MET A 163 10.58 8.39 -19.73
CA MET A 163 11.85 7.68 -19.74
C MET A 163 11.70 6.33 -20.45
N LEU A 164 10.64 5.59 -20.13
CA LEU A 164 10.32 4.29 -20.74
C LEU A 164 9.98 4.40 -22.23
N ARG A 165 9.47 5.56 -22.67
CA ARG A 165 9.24 5.85 -24.10
C ARG A 165 10.54 5.94 -24.90
N HIS A 166 11.65 6.35 -24.27
CA HIS A 166 12.88 6.72 -24.96
C HIS A 166 14.08 5.82 -24.62
N ALA A 167 14.02 5.08 -23.52
CA ALA A 167 15.06 4.18 -23.04
C ALA A 167 14.48 2.78 -22.76
N SER A 168 15.34 1.76 -22.78
CA SER A 168 14.93 0.40 -22.45
C SER A 168 14.59 0.27 -20.95
N MET A 169 13.67 -0.64 -20.62
CA MET A 169 13.33 -0.94 -19.22
C MET A 169 14.57 -1.36 -18.40
N SER A 170 15.50 -2.11 -18.99
CA SER A 170 16.75 -2.49 -18.32
C SER A 170 17.61 -1.27 -17.94
N SER A 171 17.67 -0.25 -18.80
CA SER A 171 18.42 0.98 -18.52
C SER A 171 17.75 1.81 -17.43
N VAL A 172 16.41 1.91 -17.46
CA VAL A 172 15.62 2.61 -16.44
C VAL A 172 15.69 1.91 -15.08
N ALA A 173 15.62 0.57 -15.06
CA ALA A 173 15.83 -0.23 -13.85
C ALA A 173 17.27 -0.07 -13.32
N GLY A 174 18.27 -0.06 -14.20
CA GLY A 174 19.66 0.23 -13.84
C GLY A 174 19.81 1.59 -13.16
N LEU A 175 19.18 2.63 -13.72
CA LEU A 175 19.14 3.97 -13.12
C LEU A 175 18.54 3.95 -11.71
N PHE A 176 17.36 3.36 -11.52
CA PHE A 176 16.72 3.32 -10.20
C PHE A 176 17.51 2.50 -9.20
N SER A 177 18.12 1.39 -9.62
CA SER A 177 19.01 0.61 -8.76
C SER A 177 20.20 1.44 -8.31
N ASN A 178 20.84 2.17 -9.25
CA ASN A 178 21.98 3.04 -8.97
C ASN A 178 21.61 4.22 -8.05
N LEU A 179 20.45 4.85 -8.27
CA LEU A 179 19.97 5.92 -7.39
C LEU A 179 19.71 5.40 -5.97
N ARG A 180 19.16 4.19 -5.84
CA ARG A 180 18.86 3.60 -4.53
C ARG A 180 20.07 3.05 -3.80
N SER A 181 21.09 2.60 -4.51
CA SER A 181 22.36 2.14 -3.91
C SER A 181 23.30 3.28 -3.55
N HIS A 182 23.06 4.49 -4.05
CA HIS A 182 23.91 5.64 -3.77
C HIS A 182 23.79 6.11 -2.32
N GLY A 183 24.89 6.11 -1.57
CA GLY A 183 24.88 6.38 -0.11
C GLY A 183 24.40 7.78 0.32
N GLN A 184 24.40 8.75 -0.60
CA GLN A 184 23.86 10.11 -0.35
C GLN A 184 22.36 10.24 -0.66
N VAL A 185 21.73 9.25 -1.29
CA VAL A 185 20.29 9.29 -1.58
C VAL A 185 19.54 8.72 -0.39
N SER A 186 18.65 9.52 0.20
CA SER A 186 17.82 9.13 1.36
C SER A 186 16.55 8.41 0.93
N ASN A 187 15.89 8.88 -0.13
CA ASN A 187 14.66 8.31 -0.64
C ASN A 187 14.49 8.64 -2.13
N VAL A 188 13.70 7.83 -2.81
CA VAL A 188 13.32 8.04 -4.21
C VAL A 188 11.82 7.80 -4.36
N PHE A 189 11.11 8.65 -5.07
CA PHE A 189 9.72 8.37 -5.42
C PHE A 189 9.39 8.86 -6.82
N TRP A 190 8.45 8.17 -7.48
CA TRP A 190 8.09 8.46 -8.85
C TRP A 190 6.64 8.10 -9.18
N LEU A 191 6.11 8.74 -10.22
CA LEU A 191 4.79 8.41 -10.80
C LEU A 191 4.95 7.47 -12.00
N LEU A 192 4.03 6.52 -12.12
CA LEU A 192 3.93 5.57 -13.21
C LEU A 192 2.45 5.43 -13.64
N HIS A 193 2.17 5.60 -14.93
CA HIS A 193 0.85 5.32 -15.48
C HIS A 193 0.81 3.86 -15.91
N SER A 194 0.02 3.04 -15.22
CA SER A 194 0.02 1.58 -15.38
C SER A 194 -0.64 1.06 -16.66
N ASP A 195 -1.45 1.89 -17.29
CA ASP A 195 -2.16 1.65 -18.54
C ASP A 195 -1.31 1.87 -19.79
N LEU A 196 -0.24 2.67 -19.70
CA LEU A 196 0.64 2.96 -20.84
C LEU A 196 1.70 1.88 -21.09
N HIS A 197 1.95 1.00 -20.13
CA HIS A 197 3.04 0.03 -20.19
C HIS A 197 2.55 -1.40 -20.09
N GLU A 198 3.35 -2.33 -20.61
CA GLU A 198 3.13 -3.75 -20.39
C GLU A 198 3.19 -4.10 -18.89
N VAL A 199 2.38 -5.08 -18.49
CA VAL A 199 2.32 -5.57 -17.11
C VAL A 199 3.69 -5.96 -16.56
N ARG A 200 4.59 -6.49 -17.42
CA ARG A 200 5.96 -6.86 -17.05
C ARG A 200 6.79 -5.66 -16.58
N VAL A 201 6.65 -4.52 -17.26
CA VAL A 201 7.37 -3.27 -16.93
C VAL A 201 6.86 -2.73 -15.61
N THR A 202 5.53 -2.65 -15.45
CA THR A 202 4.90 -2.22 -14.20
C THR A 202 5.29 -3.12 -13.04
N ALA A 203 5.21 -4.45 -13.19
CA ALA A 203 5.58 -5.41 -12.16
C ALA A 203 7.06 -5.30 -11.76
N SER A 204 7.95 -5.01 -12.72
CA SER A 204 9.39 -4.84 -12.45
C SER A 204 9.66 -3.58 -11.62
N LEU A 205 9.01 -2.45 -11.93
CA LEU A 205 9.12 -1.22 -11.13
C LEU A 205 8.48 -1.36 -9.75
N GLU A 206 7.34 -2.06 -9.69
CA GLU A 206 6.71 -2.43 -8.43
C GLU A 206 7.65 -3.30 -7.59
N TYR A 207 8.31 -4.31 -8.18
CA TYR A 207 9.27 -5.19 -7.51
C TYR A 207 10.41 -4.39 -6.87
N MET A 208 11.00 -3.45 -7.61
CA MET A 208 12.06 -2.59 -7.11
C MET A 208 11.60 -1.68 -5.97
N SER A 209 10.32 -1.30 -5.93
CA SER A 209 9.83 -0.36 -4.92
C SER A 209 9.64 -1.00 -3.56
N SER A 210 9.98 -0.24 -2.51
CA SER A 210 9.70 -0.59 -1.11
C SER A 210 8.23 -0.33 -0.75
N MET A 211 7.63 0.68 -1.40
CA MET A 211 6.24 1.07 -1.25
C MET A 211 5.59 1.20 -2.62
N VAL A 212 4.38 0.68 -2.77
CA VAL A 212 3.57 0.87 -3.97
C VAL A 212 2.23 1.47 -3.57
N ALA A 213 1.95 2.65 -4.07
CA ALA A 213 0.70 3.34 -3.87
C ALA A 213 -0.11 3.29 -5.17
N SER A 214 -1.25 2.59 -5.21
CA SER A 214 -2.18 2.61 -6.34
C SER A 214 -3.36 3.52 -6.06
N VAL A 215 -3.65 4.36 -7.03
CA VAL A 215 -4.83 5.22 -7.08
C VAL A 215 -5.88 4.50 -7.91
N GLU A 216 -7.04 4.25 -7.34
CA GLU A 216 -8.17 3.59 -8.01
C GLU A 216 -9.41 4.49 -7.94
N PRO A 217 -10.26 4.48 -8.99
CA PRO A 217 -11.48 5.27 -8.97
C PRO A 217 -12.48 4.66 -7.98
N LEU A 218 -13.27 5.52 -7.32
CA LEU A 218 -14.35 5.04 -6.46
C LEU A 218 -15.53 4.60 -7.32
N GLN A 219 -15.57 3.31 -7.69
CA GLN A 219 -16.70 2.75 -8.42
C GLN A 219 -17.78 2.31 -7.42
N GLN A 220 -18.74 3.19 -7.13
CA GLN A 220 -19.98 2.77 -6.48
C GLN A 220 -20.84 2.05 -7.52
N LEU A 221 -20.86 0.71 -7.46
CA LEU A 221 -21.88 -0.08 -8.14
C LEU A 221 -23.22 0.30 -7.53
N THR A 222 -24.01 1.10 -8.26
CA THR A 222 -25.39 1.37 -7.90
C THR A 222 -26.15 0.05 -7.98
N ASN A 223 -26.39 -0.56 -6.83
CA ASN A 223 -27.26 -1.71 -6.72
C ASN A 223 -28.69 -1.24 -7.02
N GLY A 224 -29.08 -1.33 -8.30
CA GLY A 224 -30.46 -1.53 -8.73
C GLY A 224 -31.56 -0.56 -8.25
N GLN A 225 -31.34 0.76 -8.16
CA GLN A 225 -32.47 1.70 -8.13
C GLN A 225 -32.43 2.68 -9.30
N ARG A 226 -33.45 2.51 -10.16
CA ARG A 226 -33.89 3.49 -11.16
C ARG A 226 -34.44 4.69 -10.40
N ASP A 227 -33.78 5.84 -10.53
CA ASP A 227 -34.45 7.12 -10.68
C ASP A 227 -33.50 8.06 -11.46
N ASP A 228 -33.99 8.52 -12.61
CA ASP A 228 -33.29 9.33 -13.60
C ASP A 228 -33.67 10.80 -13.40
N SER A 229 -32.89 11.54 -12.60
CA SER A 229 -32.80 13.01 -12.71
C SER A 229 -31.54 13.60 -12.05
N ASP A 230 -30.95 12.94 -11.07
CA ASP A 230 -29.85 13.51 -10.24
C ASP A 230 -28.45 12.93 -10.55
N LYS A 231 -28.28 12.24 -11.69
CA LYS A 231 -27.04 11.52 -12.03
C LYS A 231 -25.87 12.42 -12.43
N ALA A 232 -26.10 13.66 -12.86
CA ALA A 232 -25.02 14.55 -13.30
C ALA A 232 -24.16 15.07 -12.13
N SER A 233 -24.78 15.45 -11.01
CA SER A 233 -24.10 15.99 -9.82
C SER A 233 -23.38 14.90 -9.01
N LEU A 234 -23.89 13.67 -8.99
CA LEU A 234 -23.22 12.50 -8.41
C LEU A 234 -21.96 12.12 -9.21
N THR A 235 -22.00 12.22 -10.54
CA THR A 235 -20.85 11.90 -11.40
C THR A 235 -19.68 12.87 -11.15
N GLU A 236 -19.93 14.17 -10.97
CA GLU A 236 -18.89 15.15 -10.64
C GLU A 236 -18.28 14.96 -9.24
N GLN A 237 -19.06 14.51 -8.26
CA GLN A 237 -18.55 14.19 -6.93
C GLN A 237 -17.73 12.89 -6.91
N ASN A 238 -18.10 11.92 -7.75
CA ASN A 238 -17.34 10.68 -7.95
C ASN A 238 -16.01 10.93 -8.66
N LEU A 239 -15.93 11.96 -9.51
CA LEU A 239 -14.67 12.43 -10.15
C LEU A 239 -13.72 13.14 -9.18
N LYS A 240 -14.10 13.36 -7.91
CA LYS A 240 -13.20 13.97 -6.90
C LYS A 240 -12.85 13.00 -5.79
N LYS A 241 -13.32 11.76 -5.86
CA LYS A 241 -13.10 10.73 -4.82
C LYS A 241 -12.47 9.49 -5.42
N GLY A 242 -11.53 8.91 -4.70
CA GLY A 242 -10.93 7.64 -5.10
C GLY A 242 -10.43 6.84 -3.91
N LYS A 243 -10.05 5.61 -4.18
CA LYS A 243 -9.40 4.72 -3.22
C LYS A 243 -7.88 4.83 -3.41
N PHE A 244 -7.19 4.99 -2.30
CA PHE A 244 -5.74 5.05 -2.21
C PHE A 244 -5.24 3.81 -1.49
N HIS A 245 -4.71 2.87 -2.27
CA HIS A 245 -4.17 1.61 -1.76
C HIS A 245 -2.66 1.71 -1.63
N VAL A 246 -2.13 1.48 -0.44
CA VAL A 246 -0.68 1.50 -0.20
C VAL A 246 -0.21 0.14 0.29
N ARG A 247 0.76 -0.43 -0.41
CA ARG A 247 1.47 -1.66 -0.05
C ARG A 247 2.86 -1.33 0.46
N PHE A 248 3.13 -1.64 1.72
CA PHE A 248 4.46 -1.52 2.34
C PHE A 248 5.14 -2.88 2.37
N LYS A 249 6.28 -3.01 1.69
CA LYS A 249 7.10 -4.22 1.74
C LYS A 249 8.11 -4.10 2.88
N ARG A 250 8.05 -5.03 3.83
CA ARG A 250 9.01 -5.11 4.93
C ARG A 250 10.21 -5.97 4.56
N ARG A 251 11.30 -5.84 5.32
CA ARG A 251 12.54 -6.62 5.13
C ARG A 251 12.34 -8.13 5.28
N ASN A 252 11.36 -8.53 6.08
CA ASN A 252 11.00 -9.94 6.31
C ASN A 252 10.09 -10.53 5.21
N GLY A 253 9.92 -9.84 4.08
CA GLY A 253 9.04 -10.26 2.99
C GLY A 253 7.54 -10.03 3.25
N ARG A 254 7.12 -9.70 4.48
CA ARG A 254 5.71 -9.41 4.78
C ARG A 254 5.29 -8.10 4.12
N VAL A 255 4.14 -8.12 3.46
CA VAL A 255 3.53 -6.94 2.83
C VAL A 255 2.36 -6.46 3.67
N ARG A 256 2.42 -5.23 4.16
CA ARG A 256 1.31 -4.58 4.86
C ARG A 256 0.51 -3.76 3.85
N VAL A 257 -0.78 -4.04 3.72
CA VAL A 257 -1.71 -3.29 2.87
C VAL A 257 -2.50 -2.30 3.73
N MET A 258 -2.69 -1.10 3.20
CA MET A 258 -3.38 0.02 3.83
C MET A 258 -4.29 0.67 2.80
N LEU A 259 -5.56 0.93 3.15
CA LEU A 259 -6.57 1.48 2.25
C LEU A 259 -7.13 2.77 2.84
N GLU A 260 -7.03 3.86 2.10
CA GLU A 260 -7.67 5.14 2.42
C GLU A 260 -8.57 5.59 1.29
N GLU A 261 -9.54 6.42 1.60
CA GLU A 261 -10.28 7.15 0.59
C GLU A 261 -9.72 8.57 0.54
N PHE A 262 -9.58 9.12 -0.66
CA PHE A 262 -9.15 10.50 -0.83
C PHE A 262 -10.24 11.32 -1.51
N HIS A 263 -10.27 12.60 -1.16
CA HIS A 263 -11.12 13.60 -1.76
C HIS A 263 -10.26 14.76 -2.27
N ILE A 264 -10.52 15.22 -3.48
CA ILE A 264 -9.80 16.34 -4.10
C ILE A 264 -10.59 17.62 -3.86
N GLU A 265 -10.01 18.53 -3.10
CA GLU A 265 -10.50 19.88 -2.89
C GLU A 265 -9.66 20.87 -3.69
N GLN A 266 -10.20 22.07 -3.95
CA GLN A 266 -9.50 23.14 -4.66
C GLN A 266 -8.20 23.58 -3.97
N SER A 267 -8.05 23.29 -2.66
CA SER A 267 -6.88 23.59 -1.83
C SER A 267 -5.86 22.43 -1.72
N GLY A 268 -6.18 21.25 -2.26
CA GLY A 268 -5.35 20.04 -2.25
C GLY A 268 -6.14 18.76 -1.96
N ILE A 269 -5.42 17.63 -1.85
CA ILE A 269 -6.02 16.34 -1.49
C ILE A 269 -6.21 16.22 0.03
N SER A 270 -7.42 15.85 0.46
CA SER A 270 -7.71 15.39 1.81
C SER A 270 -7.89 13.87 1.83
N PHE A 271 -7.19 13.19 2.75
CA PHE A 271 -7.32 11.74 2.94
C PHE A 271 -8.23 11.47 4.14
N LYS A 272 -9.20 10.59 3.96
CA LYS A 272 -10.05 10.06 5.03
C LYS A 272 -9.78 8.56 5.14
N SER A 273 -9.64 8.06 6.36
CA SER A 273 -9.61 6.61 6.55
C SER A 273 -10.95 6.05 6.09
N ALA A 274 -10.93 5.02 5.23
CA ALA A 274 -12.15 4.38 4.76
C ALA A 274 -13.00 4.00 5.98
N SER A 275 -14.29 4.36 5.99
CA SER A 275 -15.19 3.93 7.05
C SER A 275 -15.19 2.40 7.06
N SER A 276 -15.00 1.84 8.25
CA SER A 276 -14.91 0.41 8.52
C SER A 276 -16.26 -0.32 8.34
N GLU A 277 -16.97 -0.06 7.25
CA GLU A 277 -18.27 -0.69 6.95
C GLU A 277 -18.25 -1.56 5.68
N GLU A 278 -17.18 -1.52 4.87
CA GLU A 278 -17.03 -2.45 3.73
C GLU A 278 -15.75 -3.31 3.77
N VAL A 279 -14.92 -3.15 4.81
CA VAL A 279 -13.79 -4.06 5.10
C VAL A 279 -13.99 -4.63 6.50
N THR A 280 -15.11 -5.31 6.70
CA THR A 280 -15.08 -6.41 7.65
C THR A 280 -14.01 -7.38 7.17
N ASN A 281 -13.00 -7.64 8.00
CA ASN A 281 -12.17 -8.84 7.92
C ASN A 281 -13.05 -10.09 8.14
N GLN A 282 -14.00 -10.31 7.24
CA GLN A 282 -14.78 -11.53 7.12
C GLN A 282 -14.09 -12.36 6.04
N GLY A 283 -13.38 -13.42 6.45
CA GLY A 283 -13.09 -14.53 5.55
C GLY A 283 -11.63 -14.76 5.15
N LEU A 284 -10.67 -14.69 6.08
CA LEU A 284 -9.45 -15.52 5.98
C LEU A 284 -9.36 -16.56 7.11
N LEU A 285 -10.49 -16.85 7.74
CA LEU A 285 -10.70 -18.07 8.50
C LEU A 285 -11.91 -18.76 7.86
N PRO A 286 -11.80 -20.05 7.49
CA PRO A 286 -12.95 -20.80 6.99
C PRO A 286 -13.96 -20.88 8.13
N LYS A 287 -14.98 -20.01 8.08
CA LYS A 287 -16.07 -19.98 9.05
C LYS A 287 -17.05 -21.07 8.68
N VAL A 288 -16.74 -22.30 9.09
CA VAL A 288 -17.61 -23.46 8.87
C VAL A 288 -18.73 -23.41 9.91
N GLN A 289 -19.90 -22.89 9.50
CA GLN A 289 -21.12 -23.04 10.28
C GLN A 289 -21.75 -24.38 9.92
N PHE A 290 -21.80 -25.31 10.88
CA PHE A 290 -22.60 -26.53 10.74
C PHE A 290 -23.87 -26.38 11.57
N SER A 291 -25.01 -26.69 10.94
CA SER A 291 -26.28 -26.77 11.65
C SER A 291 -26.27 -28.02 12.52
N LEU A 292 -26.28 -27.85 13.84
CA LEU A 292 -26.40 -28.96 14.79
C LEU A 292 -27.85 -29.42 14.97
N GLN A 293 -28.80 -28.73 14.35
CA GLN A 293 -30.20 -29.14 14.37
C GLN A 293 -30.40 -30.23 13.31
N LEU A 294 -30.67 -31.45 13.79
CA LEU A 294 -31.11 -32.55 12.94
C LEU A 294 -32.45 -32.18 12.34
N SER A 295 -32.57 -32.35 11.03
CA SER A 295 -33.87 -32.25 10.34
C SER A 295 -34.86 -33.25 10.94
N GLU A 296 -36.17 -32.96 10.91
CA GLU A 296 -37.20 -33.89 11.39
C GLU A 296 -37.04 -35.29 10.79
N LYS A 297 -36.59 -35.36 9.53
CA LYS A 297 -36.28 -36.62 8.85
C LYS A 297 -35.10 -37.36 9.50
N GLU A 298 -34.02 -36.66 9.83
CA GLU A 298 -32.85 -37.25 10.50
C GLU A 298 -33.15 -37.68 11.94
N GLN A 299 -34.06 -36.98 12.63
CA GLN A 299 -34.49 -37.40 13.97
C GLN A 299 -35.28 -38.70 13.93
N ILE A 300 -36.15 -38.87 12.93
CA ILE A 300 -36.90 -40.12 12.69
C ILE A 300 -35.92 -41.25 12.29
N ASP A 301 -34.97 -40.96 11.41
CA ASP A 301 -34.00 -41.97 10.99
C ASP A 301 -33.09 -42.38 12.16
N ARG A 302 -32.63 -41.42 12.98
CA ARG A 302 -31.83 -41.71 14.18
C ARG A 302 -32.58 -42.56 15.21
N SER A 303 -33.89 -42.35 15.41
CA SER A 303 -34.67 -43.16 16.35
C SER A 303 -34.95 -44.58 15.83
N ASN A 304 -34.89 -44.77 14.51
CA ASN A 304 -35.02 -46.09 13.87
C ASN A 304 -33.69 -46.86 13.78
N VAL A 305 -32.55 -46.20 14.01
CA VAL A 305 -31.23 -46.85 14.02
C VAL A 305 -31.07 -47.65 15.31
N VAL A 306 -31.20 -48.97 15.20
CA VAL A 306 -30.88 -49.91 16.29
C VAL A 306 -29.36 -50.08 16.35
N LEU A 307 -28.74 -49.59 17.42
CA LEU A 307 -27.30 -49.76 17.61
C LEU A 307 -26.99 -51.22 18.00
N PRO A 308 -25.92 -51.83 17.45
CA PRO A 308 -25.62 -53.25 17.65
C PRO A 308 -25.38 -53.69 19.11
N PHE A 309 -25.20 -52.74 20.03
CA PHE A 309 -24.84 -52.98 21.44
C PHE A 309 -25.89 -52.50 22.44
N GLU A 310 -27.02 -51.98 21.96
CA GLU A 310 -28.16 -51.69 22.84
C GLU A 310 -28.89 -52.99 23.14
N HIS A 311 -28.68 -53.52 24.34
CA HIS A 311 -29.43 -54.68 24.82
C HIS A 311 -30.93 -54.35 24.84
N GLN A 312 -31.70 -55.04 24.00
CA GLN A 312 -33.17 -55.00 23.98
C GLN A 312 -33.75 -55.64 25.25
N GLY A 313 -33.61 -54.95 26.39
CA GLY A 313 -34.25 -55.32 27.64
C GLY A 313 -35.73 -54.87 27.67
N ASN A 314 -36.59 -55.67 28.31
CA ASN A 314 -38.04 -55.43 28.43
C ASN A 314 -38.43 -54.21 29.32
N GLY A 315 -37.92 -53.02 29.03
CA GLY A 315 -38.39 -51.75 29.61
C GLY A 315 -38.33 -51.64 31.14
N LYS A 316 -37.58 -52.51 31.83
CA LYS A 316 -37.33 -52.39 33.27
C LYS A 316 -36.01 -51.64 33.47
N PRO A 317 -35.96 -50.61 34.35
CA PRO A 317 -34.72 -49.91 34.65
C PRO A 317 -33.72 -50.92 35.21
N ILE A 318 -32.58 -51.05 34.55
CA ILE A 318 -31.51 -51.95 34.96
C ILE A 318 -30.87 -51.34 36.21
N GLN A 319 -30.97 -52.02 37.34
CA GLN A 319 -30.13 -51.70 38.50
C GLN A 319 -28.72 -52.19 38.21
N ILE A 320 -27.89 -51.30 37.68
CA ILE A 320 -26.46 -51.54 37.53
C ILE A 320 -25.85 -51.44 38.94
N TYR A 321 -25.29 -52.54 39.42
CA TYR A 321 -24.58 -52.59 40.70
C TYR A 321 -23.25 -51.81 40.57
N ASP A 322 -23.23 -50.57 41.03
CA ASP A 322 -22.06 -49.67 41.00
C ASP A 322 -21.10 -49.87 42.20
N GLY A 323 -20.96 -51.10 42.71
CA GLY A 323 -19.89 -51.49 43.65
C GLY A 323 -19.74 -50.72 44.98
N ARG A 324 -20.61 -49.75 45.30
CA ARG A 324 -20.52 -48.89 46.48
C ARG A 324 -21.55 -49.32 47.51
N ASN A 325 -21.06 -49.82 48.64
CA ASN A 325 -21.88 -50.15 49.82
C ASN A 325 -22.66 -48.91 50.29
N SER A 326 -23.98 -48.96 50.24
CA SER A 326 -24.86 -47.97 50.87
C SER A 326 -24.94 -48.22 52.37
N LEU A 327 -24.12 -47.51 53.15
CA LEU A 327 -24.26 -47.45 54.61
C LEU A 327 -24.85 -46.09 55.01
N MET A 328 -26.05 -46.15 55.59
CA MET A 328 -26.76 -45.05 56.24
C MET A 328 -26.08 -44.61 57.55
N GLU A 329 -26.35 -43.36 57.91
CA GLU A 329 -26.30 -42.72 59.24
C GLU A 329 -24.97 -42.26 59.85
N GLY A 330 -24.84 -40.93 60.01
CA GLY A 330 -23.82 -40.28 60.86
C GLY A 330 -23.77 -38.76 60.70
N LYS A 331 -24.41 -38.03 61.62
CA LYS A 331 -24.55 -36.56 61.74
C LYS A 331 -23.24 -35.72 61.74
N HIS A 332 -23.44 -34.43 61.41
CA HIS A 332 -22.61 -33.20 61.59
C HIS A 332 -21.54 -32.89 60.51
N GLU A 333 -21.86 -31.90 59.65
CA GLU A 333 -21.23 -30.55 59.54
C GLU A 333 -20.05 -30.54 58.54
N THR A 334 -19.91 -29.67 57.53
CA THR A 334 -20.54 -28.39 57.18
C THR A 334 -20.19 -28.07 55.71
N THR A 335 -21.13 -27.46 55.00
CA THR A 335 -20.96 -26.47 53.90
C THR A 335 -20.24 -26.90 52.60
N SER A 336 -21.03 -27.20 51.56
CA SER A 336 -20.62 -26.98 50.17
C SER A 336 -21.74 -26.36 49.34
N VAL A 337 -21.52 -25.08 49.06
CA VAL A 337 -22.05 -24.18 48.02
C VAL A 337 -23.14 -24.72 47.08
N SER A 338 -24.29 -24.04 47.17
CA SER A 338 -25.41 -23.98 46.23
C SER A 338 -24.98 -23.89 44.76
N ALA A 339 -25.33 -24.92 43.97
CA ALA A 339 -25.36 -24.85 42.52
C ALA A 339 -26.46 -23.86 42.08
N GLY A 340 -26.05 -22.78 41.42
CA GLY A 340 -26.94 -21.78 40.85
C GLY A 340 -27.72 -22.35 39.66
N ASN A 341 -29.01 -22.02 39.62
CA ASN A 341 -29.95 -22.30 38.54
C ASN A 341 -29.40 -21.81 37.19
N SER A 342 -29.32 -22.69 36.19
CA SER A 342 -29.27 -22.29 34.79
C SER A 342 -30.69 -22.23 34.24
N GLU A 343 -31.12 -21.01 33.92
CA GLU A 343 -32.31 -20.74 33.13
C GLU A 343 -32.19 -21.38 31.74
N THR A 344 -33.23 -22.11 31.37
CA THR A 344 -33.51 -22.63 30.03
C THR A 344 -33.70 -21.48 29.03
N ASN A 345 -32.69 -21.22 28.20
CA ASN A 345 -32.88 -20.53 26.93
C ASN A 345 -32.97 -21.57 25.81
N GLU A 346 -34.20 -22.00 25.52
CA GLU A 346 -34.53 -22.67 24.27
C GLU A 346 -34.44 -21.64 23.13
N GLY A 347 -33.61 -21.92 22.11
CA GLY A 347 -33.71 -21.24 20.82
C GLY A 347 -32.45 -20.56 20.30
N SER A 348 -31.33 -21.28 20.14
CA SER A 348 -30.39 -21.08 19.02
C SER A 348 -29.37 -22.23 19.04
N GLY A 349 -29.62 -23.28 18.24
CA GLY A 349 -28.77 -24.47 18.15
C GLY A 349 -27.56 -24.26 17.22
N GLY A 350 -26.75 -23.24 17.48
CA GLY A 350 -25.48 -23.01 16.79
C GLY A 350 -24.32 -23.36 17.71
N GLY A 351 -23.56 -24.41 17.38
CA GLY A 351 -22.26 -24.65 18.00
C GLY A 351 -21.19 -23.89 17.22
N GLU A 352 -20.36 -23.12 17.92
CA GLU A 352 -19.21 -22.43 17.32
C GLU A 352 -17.92 -23.06 17.84
N ILE A 353 -17.03 -23.45 16.91
CA ILE A 353 -15.66 -23.83 17.26
C ILE A 353 -14.79 -22.63 16.92
N ILE A 354 -14.29 -21.97 17.97
CA ILE A 354 -13.32 -20.88 17.82
C ILE A 354 -11.94 -21.50 18.02
N TYR A 355 -11.17 -21.59 16.94
CA TYR A 355 -9.79 -22.05 17.01
C TYR A 355 -8.91 -20.91 17.54
N TYR A 356 -8.51 -21.01 18.80
CA TYR A 356 -7.44 -20.20 19.34
C TYR A 356 -6.13 -20.97 19.16
N ARG A 357 -5.17 -20.39 18.40
CA ARG A 357 -3.79 -20.87 18.46
C ARG A 357 -3.22 -20.48 19.81
N ASP A 358 -3.12 -21.45 20.72
CA ASP A 358 -2.30 -21.32 21.90
C ASP A 358 -0.85 -21.40 21.43
N SER A 359 -0.15 -20.27 21.44
CA SER A 359 1.26 -20.05 21.08
C SER A 359 1.60 -19.74 19.61
N ASP A 360 2.28 -18.59 19.43
CA ASP A 360 2.90 -18.12 18.19
C ASP A 360 4.34 -18.69 18.00
N ASP A 361 4.71 -19.74 18.75
CA ASP A 361 6.13 -20.11 18.98
C ASP A 361 6.53 -21.54 18.54
N GLU A 362 5.66 -22.27 17.84
CA GLU A 362 6.07 -23.51 17.16
C GLU A 362 6.43 -23.22 15.69
N MET A 363 7.70 -23.47 15.34
CA MET A 363 8.11 -23.56 13.94
C MET A 363 7.25 -24.63 13.25
N PRO A 364 6.83 -24.43 11.99
CA PRO A 364 6.21 -25.52 11.25
C PRO A 364 7.20 -26.69 11.14
N ASP A 365 6.82 -27.82 11.70
CA ASP A 365 7.49 -29.10 11.46
C ASP A 365 7.48 -29.37 9.95
N SER A 366 8.70 -29.40 9.41
CA SER A 366 9.01 -29.47 7.98
C SER A 366 9.37 -30.91 7.62
N ASP A 367 8.52 -31.88 7.99
CA ASP A 367 8.70 -33.30 7.68
C ASP A 367 7.59 -33.90 6.81
N GLU A 368 6.62 -33.12 6.33
CA GLU A 368 5.77 -33.53 5.20
C GLU A 368 6.46 -33.19 3.87
N ASP A 369 7.41 -34.05 3.46
CA ASP A 369 7.85 -34.14 2.06
C ASP A 369 6.72 -34.78 1.24
N PRO A 370 6.11 -34.09 0.27
CA PRO A 370 5.02 -34.65 -0.52
C PRO A 370 5.59 -35.32 -1.78
N ASP A 371 6.43 -36.34 -1.63
CA ASP A 371 6.98 -37.11 -2.75
C ASP A 371 7.32 -38.56 -2.31
N ASP A 372 6.36 -39.50 -2.33
CA ASP A 372 6.71 -40.95 -2.35
C ASP A 372 5.62 -41.96 -2.84
N ASP A 373 4.56 -41.50 -3.53
CA ASP A 373 3.42 -42.40 -3.88
C ASP A 373 2.96 -42.34 -5.35
N LEU A 374 3.82 -41.97 -6.31
CA LEU A 374 3.48 -42.03 -7.74
C LEU A 374 4.06 -43.26 -8.45
N ASP A 375 3.47 -44.42 -8.14
CA ASP A 375 3.41 -45.58 -9.03
C ASP A 375 1.94 -45.89 -9.35
N ILE A 376 1.40 -45.31 -10.44
CA ILE A 376 0.24 -45.83 -11.21
C ILE A 376 0.42 -45.49 -12.70
#